data_AF-A0A1Q9PXJ3-F1
#
_entry.id   AF-A0A1Q9PXJ3-F1
#
_cell.length_a   1.000
_cell.length_b   1.000
_cell.length_c   1.000
_cell.angle_alpha   90.00
_cell.angle_beta   90.00
_cell.angle_gamma   90.00
#
_symmetry.space_group_name_H-M   'P 1'
#
loop_
_entity.id
_entity.type
_entity.pdbx_description
1 polymer ?
#
loop_
_entity_poly.entity_id
_entity_poly.type
_entity_poly.pdbx_seq_one_letter_code
_entity_poly.pdbx_strand_id
1 'polypeptide(L)'
;MFLNNIVNDPAYQPIKKSYERMVTFMEEKVEFWLPDSEWHTKTHCARVLLLALLIGQQKGLSDEEMDALGMAAIFHDSRRLDDGIDRGHGKRAAEYYKDYCREHDLSYDVKTYYITYYHDQDDSLGLSEIEKSPSLNEQAVLLYQIFKDADALDRFRLGPNALNVNFLRTEEARRLVDFAKYLLKKSSETNL
;
A
#
# COMPACT_ATOMS: atom_id res chain seq x y z
N MET A 1 11.06 -5.39 14.64
CA MET A 1 10.04 -5.08 13.62
C MET A 1 10.55 -5.52 12.25
N PHE A 2 9.67 -6.01 11.40
CA PHE A 2 9.97 -6.31 10.01
C PHE A 2 10.56 -5.05 9.32
N LEU A 3 11.73 -5.19 8.66
CA LEU A 3 12.52 -4.12 8.02
C LEU A 3 13.18 -3.08 8.94
N ASN A 4 13.33 -3.36 10.24
CA ASN A 4 14.01 -2.44 11.17
C ASN A 4 15.42 -2.02 10.71
N ASN A 5 16.17 -2.93 10.11
CA ASN A 5 17.51 -2.65 9.59
C ASN A 5 17.51 -1.62 8.44
N ILE A 6 16.42 -1.51 7.69
CA ILE A 6 16.27 -0.53 6.62
C ILE A 6 15.78 0.79 7.20
N VAL A 7 14.65 0.79 7.92
CA VAL A 7 13.98 2.01 8.38
C VAL A 7 14.80 2.81 9.41
N ASN A 8 15.78 2.18 10.06
CA ASN A 8 16.72 2.86 10.95
C ASN A 8 17.79 3.69 10.22
N ASP A 9 17.96 3.57 8.90
CA ASP A 9 18.86 4.42 8.14
C ASP A 9 18.43 5.90 8.27
N PRO A 10 19.38 6.84 8.48
CA PRO A 10 19.09 8.28 8.53
C PRO A 10 18.27 8.80 7.34
N ALA A 11 18.41 8.20 6.15
CA ALA A 11 17.67 8.57 4.95
C ALA A 11 16.15 8.39 5.09
N TYR A 12 15.68 7.54 6.02
CA TYR A 12 14.25 7.23 6.18
C TYR A 12 13.64 7.78 7.48
N GLN A 13 14.39 8.57 8.24
CA GLN A 13 13.89 9.22 9.46
C GLN A 13 12.58 9.99 9.27
N PRO A 14 12.35 10.71 8.16
CA PRO A 14 11.09 11.45 7.96
C PRO A 14 9.84 10.56 7.98
N ILE A 15 9.94 9.30 7.56
CA ILE A 15 8.78 8.38 7.48
C ILE A 15 8.76 7.32 8.57
N LYS A 16 9.87 7.16 9.31
CA LYS A 16 10.07 6.07 10.29
C LYS A 16 8.92 5.95 11.29
N LYS A 17 8.55 7.07 11.93
CA LYS A 17 7.49 7.07 12.96
C LYS A 17 6.15 6.59 12.41
N SER A 18 5.78 7.06 11.21
CA SER A 18 4.53 6.67 10.55
C SER A 18 4.56 5.20 10.13
N TYR A 19 5.68 4.74 9.57
CA TYR A 19 5.90 3.35 9.21
C TYR A 19 5.74 2.42 10.43
N GLU A 20 6.47 2.69 11.52
CA GLU A 20 6.43 1.86 12.72
C GLU A 20 5.01 1.83 13.33
N ARG A 21 4.35 2.99 13.44
CA ARG A 21 2.97 3.06 13.93
C ARG A 21 2.02 2.20 13.09
N MET A 22 2.11 2.28 11.75
CA MET A 22 1.23 1.58 10.83
C MET A 22 1.50 0.08 10.78
N VAL A 23 2.78 -0.35 10.85
CA VAL A 23 3.12 -1.77 10.95
C VAL A 23 2.62 -2.36 12.26
N THR A 24 2.82 -1.67 13.40
CA THR A 24 2.28 -2.15 14.68
C THR A 24 0.76 -2.28 14.62
N PHE A 25 0.07 -1.28 14.06
CA PHE A 25 -1.38 -1.33 13.87
C PHE A 25 -1.79 -2.52 13.00
N MET A 26 -1.15 -2.71 11.85
CA MET A 26 -1.43 -3.85 10.97
C MET A 26 -1.23 -5.19 11.68
N GLU A 27 -0.15 -5.33 12.44
CA GLU A 27 0.16 -6.56 13.14
C GLU A 27 -0.87 -6.91 14.21
N GLU A 28 -1.25 -5.92 15.02
CA GLU A 28 -2.12 -6.13 16.18
C GLU A 28 -3.61 -6.08 15.87
N LYS A 29 -4.01 -5.39 14.80
CA LYS A 29 -5.40 -4.95 14.60
C LYS A 29 -6.02 -5.38 13.28
N VAL A 30 -5.23 -5.57 12.23
CA VAL A 30 -5.75 -5.91 10.90
C VAL A 30 -5.75 -7.43 10.73
N GLU A 31 -6.94 -8.00 10.62
CA GLU A 31 -7.12 -9.42 10.33
C GLU A 31 -6.94 -9.67 8.83
N PHE A 32 -6.25 -10.73 8.45
CA PHE A 32 -6.13 -11.18 7.06
C PHE A 32 -6.93 -12.49 6.89
N TRP A 33 -7.76 -12.57 5.86
CA TRP A 33 -8.52 -13.79 5.56
C TRP A 33 -7.65 -14.94 5.01
N LEU A 34 -6.49 -14.61 4.44
CA LEU A 34 -5.52 -15.58 3.94
C LEU A 34 -4.17 -15.42 4.66
N PRO A 35 -4.09 -15.73 5.97
CA PRO A 35 -2.88 -15.48 6.76
C PRO A 35 -1.70 -16.35 6.35
N ASP A 36 -1.96 -17.54 5.79
CA ASP A 36 -0.95 -18.51 5.32
C ASP A 36 -0.60 -18.34 3.83
N SER A 37 -1.00 -17.22 3.22
CA SER A 37 -0.65 -16.87 1.84
C SER A 37 0.87 -16.94 1.62
N GLU A 38 1.32 -17.43 0.46
CA GLU A 38 2.75 -17.38 0.12
C GLU A 38 3.19 -15.97 -0.32
N TRP A 39 2.26 -15.15 -0.82
CA TRP A 39 2.58 -13.93 -1.58
C TRP A 39 1.98 -12.64 -1.02
N HIS A 40 0.87 -12.73 -0.30
CA HIS A 40 -0.03 -11.62 0.06
C HIS A 40 -0.22 -11.50 1.58
N THR A 41 0.86 -11.73 2.33
CA THR A 41 0.87 -11.60 3.79
C THR A 41 1.15 -10.17 4.25
N LYS A 42 1.08 -9.93 5.55
CA LYS A 42 1.52 -8.67 6.18
C LYS A 42 2.94 -8.23 5.80
N THR A 43 3.82 -9.18 5.46
CA THR A 43 5.16 -8.92 4.92
C THR A 43 5.11 -8.13 3.61
N HIS A 44 4.20 -8.50 2.70
CA HIS A 44 3.94 -7.76 1.46
C HIS A 44 3.39 -6.36 1.76
N CYS A 45 2.33 -6.27 2.56
CA CYS A 45 1.73 -5.00 2.92
C CYS A 45 2.72 -4.04 3.61
N ALA A 46 3.64 -4.55 4.43
CA ALA A 46 4.67 -3.72 5.04
C ALA A 46 5.70 -3.17 4.03
N ARG A 47 6.09 -3.94 3.00
CA ARG A 47 6.94 -3.41 1.91
C ARG A 47 6.20 -2.35 1.10
N VAL A 48 4.93 -2.61 0.77
CA VAL A 48 4.06 -1.64 0.06
C VAL A 48 3.90 -0.35 0.88
N LEU A 49 3.66 -0.46 2.19
CA LEU A 49 3.60 0.68 3.10
C LEU A 49 4.89 1.52 3.06
N LEU A 50 6.06 0.89 3.15
CA LEU A 50 7.33 1.61 3.08
C LEU A 50 7.46 2.36 1.74
N LEU A 51 7.17 1.69 0.62
CA LEU A 51 7.27 2.30 -0.71
C LEU A 51 6.28 3.45 -0.88
N ALA A 52 5.03 3.30 -0.43
CA ALA A 52 4.01 4.33 -0.49
C ALA A 52 4.42 5.58 0.31
N LEU A 53 4.93 5.39 1.54
CA LEU A 53 5.42 6.49 2.37
C LEU A 53 6.65 7.18 1.76
N LEU A 54 7.57 6.43 1.13
CA LEU A 54 8.73 7.02 0.45
C LEU A 54 8.31 7.87 -0.76
N ILE A 55 7.38 7.35 -1.58
CA ILE A 55 6.87 8.10 -2.73
C ILE A 55 6.12 9.35 -2.24
N GLY A 56 5.27 9.22 -1.22
CA GLY A 56 4.53 10.33 -0.62
C GLY A 56 5.45 11.40 -0.05
N GLN A 57 6.51 11.01 0.66
CA GLN A 57 7.50 11.93 1.19
C GLN A 57 8.27 12.67 0.07
N GLN A 58 8.62 11.99 -1.02
CA GLN A 58 9.26 12.63 -2.18
C GLN A 58 8.33 13.60 -2.92
N LYS A 59 7.02 13.33 -2.90
CA LYS A 59 5.98 14.21 -3.45
C LYS A 59 5.60 15.38 -2.53
N GLY A 60 6.08 15.38 -1.29
CA GLY A 60 5.74 16.42 -0.31
C GLY A 60 4.30 16.36 0.17
N LEU A 61 3.73 15.15 0.29
CA LEU A 61 2.40 14.95 0.82
C LEU A 61 2.30 15.39 2.28
N SER A 62 1.13 15.87 2.67
CA SER A 62 0.75 16.21 4.04
C SER A 62 0.60 14.96 4.91
N ASP A 63 0.58 15.16 6.24
CA ASP A 63 0.37 14.08 7.20
C ASP A 63 -0.96 13.33 6.98
N GLU A 64 -2.03 14.04 6.60
CA GLU A 64 -3.33 13.42 6.30
C GLU A 64 -3.26 12.49 5.08
N GLU A 65 -2.58 12.92 4.02
CA GLU A 65 -2.38 12.11 2.81
C GLU A 65 -1.48 10.90 3.05
N MET A 66 -0.45 11.09 3.89
CA MET A 66 0.46 10.01 4.30
C MET A 66 -0.28 8.97 5.14
N ASP A 67 -1.19 9.41 6.03
CA ASP A 67 -2.05 8.51 6.81
C ASP A 67 -3.04 7.77 5.91
N ALA A 68 -3.60 8.42 4.88
CA ALA A 68 -4.48 7.79 3.91
C ALA A 68 -3.78 6.67 3.11
N LEU A 69 -2.56 6.94 2.61
CA LEU A 69 -1.74 5.91 1.96
C LEU A 69 -1.36 4.78 2.91
N GLY A 70 -1.05 5.11 4.17
CA GLY A 70 -0.69 4.14 5.19
C GLY A 70 -1.83 3.16 5.48
N MET A 71 -3.04 3.69 5.67
CA MET A 71 -4.25 2.86 5.86
C MET A 71 -4.56 2.02 4.63
N ALA A 72 -4.46 2.56 3.41
CA ALA A 72 -4.67 1.77 2.20
C ALA A 72 -3.68 0.61 2.11
N ALA A 73 -2.39 0.87 2.35
CA ALA A 73 -1.34 -0.15 2.28
C ALA A 73 -1.55 -1.31 3.26
N ILE A 74 -1.97 -1.05 4.49
CA ILE A 74 -2.13 -2.11 5.49
C ILE A 74 -3.44 -2.91 5.33
N PHE A 75 -4.46 -2.34 4.67
CA PHE A 75 -5.74 -3.00 4.47
C PHE A 75 -5.91 -3.69 3.10
N HIS A 76 -5.25 -3.24 2.03
CA HIS A 76 -5.65 -3.59 0.65
C HIS A 76 -5.77 -5.08 0.30
N ASP A 77 -4.90 -5.91 0.85
CA ASP A 77 -4.86 -7.35 0.62
C ASP A 77 -5.43 -8.17 1.80
N SER A 78 -5.98 -7.50 2.83
CA SER A 78 -6.52 -8.16 4.03
C SER A 78 -7.74 -9.07 3.77
N ARG A 79 -8.38 -8.94 2.61
CA ARG A 79 -9.64 -9.63 2.24
C ARG A 79 -9.52 -10.41 0.93
N ARG A 80 -8.32 -10.93 0.64
CA ARG A 80 -8.12 -11.92 -0.41
C ARG A 80 -8.77 -13.26 -0.06
N LEU A 81 -9.25 -13.96 -1.08
CA LEU A 81 -9.79 -15.32 -1.00
C LEU A 81 -8.77 -16.37 -1.47
N ASP A 82 -7.85 -15.98 -2.35
CA ASP A 82 -6.77 -16.82 -2.87
C ASP A 82 -5.54 -15.98 -3.30
N ASP A 83 -4.46 -16.67 -3.64
CA ASP A 83 -3.20 -16.11 -4.13
C ASP A 83 -3.22 -15.78 -5.64
N GLY A 84 -4.35 -16.01 -6.31
CA GLY A 84 -4.53 -15.73 -7.73
C GLY A 84 -4.84 -14.26 -8.00
N ILE A 85 -5.54 -14.00 -9.11
CA ILE A 85 -5.93 -12.63 -9.49
C ILE A 85 -6.90 -12.04 -8.47
N ASP A 86 -7.81 -12.86 -7.94
CA ASP A 86 -8.87 -12.51 -6.98
C ASP A 86 -9.52 -11.13 -7.22
N ARG A 87 -9.98 -10.88 -8.45
CA ARG A 87 -10.56 -9.59 -8.83
C ARG A 87 -11.76 -9.25 -7.94
N GLY A 88 -11.74 -8.07 -7.32
CA GLY A 88 -12.70 -7.59 -6.34
C GLY A 88 -12.20 -7.62 -4.88
N HIS A 89 -10.97 -8.06 -4.61
CA HIS A 89 -10.40 -8.00 -3.26
C HIS A 89 -10.26 -6.56 -2.76
N GLY A 90 -9.93 -5.62 -3.65
CA GLY A 90 -9.86 -4.20 -3.30
C GLY A 90 -11.16 -3.68 -2.70
N LYS A 91 -12.30 -3.98 -3.33
CA LYS A 91 -13.63 -3.68 -2.78
C LYS A 91 -13.83 -4.27 -1.39
N ARG A 92 -13.54 -5.56 -1.21
CA ARG A 92 -13.75 -6.24 0.09
C ARG A 92 -12.88 -5.63 1.18
N ALA A 93 -11.62 -5.33 0.87
CA ALA A 93 -10.69 -4.67 1.77
C ALA A 93 -11.14 -3.25 2.14
N ALA A 94 -11.65 -2.49 1.18
CA ALA A 94 -12.17 -1.14 1.42
C ALA A 94 -13.42 -1.16 2.32
N GLU A 95 -14.35 -2.10 2.11
CA GLU A 95 -15.49 -2.29 3.03
C GLU A 95 -15.02 -2.68 4.43
N TYR A 96 -14.03 -3.58 4.54
CA TYR A 96 -13.45 -3.93 5.83
C TYR A 96 -12.83 -2.72 6.54
N TYR A 97 -12.05 -1.90 5.84
CA TYR A 97 -11.50 -0.65 6.39
C TYR A 97 -12.62 0.27 6.93
N LYS A 98 -13.68 0.45 6.16
CA LYS A 98 -14.83 1.29 6.54
C LYS A 98 -15.56 0.76 7.77
N ASP A 99 -15.86 -0.53 7.79
CA ASP A 99 -16.51 -1.18 8.94
C ASP A 99 -15.60 -1.13 10.18
N TYR A 100 -14.30 -1.38 10.00
CA TYR A 100 -13.30 -1.28 11.07
C TYR A 100 -13.28 0.13 11.67
N CYS A 101 -13.28 1.18 10.84
CA CYS A 101 -13.31 2.55 11.34
C CYS A 101 -14.57 2.84 12.16
N ARG A 102 -15.73 2.37 11.69
CA ARG A 102 -17.01 2.51 12.41
C ARG A 102 -17.00 1.78 13.75
N GLU A 103 -16.50 0.55 13.78
CA GLU A 103 -16.55 -0.34 14.95
C GLU A 103 -15.54 0.06 16.04
N HIS A 104 -14.45 0.72 15.65
CA HIS A 104 -13.38 1.14 16.55
C HIS A 104 -13.29 2.65 16.77
N ASP A 105 -14.31 3.41 16.35
CA ASP A 105 -14.40 4.88 16.48
C ASP A 105 -13.16 5.61 15.90
N LEU A 106 -12.67 5.12 14.77
CA LEU A 106 -11.59 5.75 14.01
C LEU A 106 -12.17 6.68 12.93
N SER A 107 -11.42 7.72 12.60
CA SER A 107 -11.78 8.62 11.50
C SER A 107 -11.76 7.87 10.18
N TYR A 108 -12.91 7.84 9.51
CA TYR A 108 -13.05 7.28 8.17
C TYR A 108 -12.59 8.29 7.12
N ASP A 109 -11.60 7.92 6.30
CA ASP A 109 -11.18 8.69 5.14
C ASP A 109 -11.72 8.07 3.83
N VAL A 110 -12.54 8.84 3.13
CA VAL A 110 -13.10 8.46 1.84
C VAL A 110 -12.01 8.26 0.77
N LYS A 111 -10.88 8.97 0.84
CA LYS A 111 -9.75 8.79 -0.08
C LYS A 111 -9.19 7.38 0.05
N THR A 112 -8.85 6.98 1.27
CA THR A 112 -8.38 5.62 1.62
C THR A 112 -9.32 4.55 1.10
N TYR A 113 -10.62 4.71 1.32
CA TYR A 113 -11.61 3.76 0.84
C TYR A 113 -11.56 3.60 -0.68
N TYR A 114 -11.61 4.69 -1.45
CA TYR A 114 -11.64 4.61 -2.92
C TYR A 114 -10.34 4.09 -3.51
N ILE A 115 -9.18 4.54 -3.02
CA ILE A 115 -7.90 4.07 -3.56
C ILE A 115 -7.70 2.58 -3.28
N THR A 116 -8.15 2.09 -2.12
CA THR A 116 -8.15 0.67 -1.77
C THR A 116 -9.16 -0.09 -2.62
N TYR A 117 -10.37 0.44 -2.82
CA TYR A 117 -11.45 -0.23 -3.54
C TYR A 117 -11.03 -0.60 -4.97
N TYR A 118 -10.39 0.34 -5.67
CA TYR A 118 -10.11 0.23 -7.09
C TYR A 118 -8.67 -0.19 -7.41
N HIS A 119 -7.82 -0.48 -6.42
CA HIS A 119 -6.41 -0.78 -6.68
C HIS A 119 -6.21 -2.03 -7.54
N ASP A 120 -7.10 -3.02 -7.40
CA ASP A 120 -7.08 -4.28 -8.13
C ASP A 120 -7.82 -4.25 -9.46
N GLN A 121 -8.34 -3.08 -9.85
CA GLN A 121 -9.03 -2.85 -11.11
C GLN A 121 -8.12 -2.18 -12.14
N ASP A 122 -8.61 -2.13 -13.38
CA ASP A 122 -7.96 -1.36 -14.44
C ASP A 122 -7.90 0.12 -14.08
N ASP A 123 -6.79 0.79 -14.43
CA ASP A 123 -6.57 2.21 -14.11
C ASP A 123 -7.69 3.11 -14.61
N SER A 124 -8.17 2.86 -15.83
CA SER A 124 -9.23 3.67 -16.43
C SER A 124 -10.51 3.65 -15.60
N LEU A 125 -10.84 2.51 -14.99
CA LEU A 125 -12.00 2.40 -14.12
C LEU A 125 -11.77 3.17 -12.81
N GLY A 126 -10.66 2.91 -12.12
CA GLY A 126 -10.37 3.56 -10.84
C GLY A 126 -10.27 5.08 -10.96
N LEU A 127 -9.57 5.58 -11.98
CA LEU A 127 -9.46 7.02 -12.25
C LEU A 127 -10.82 7.64 -12.56
N SER A 128 -11.61 7.03 -13.45
CA SER A 128 -12.96 7.49 -13.77
C SER A 128 -13.86 7.59 -12.55
N GLU A 129 -13.85 6.57 -11.68
CA GLU A 129 -14.74 6.55 -10.51
C GLU A 129 -14.27 7.51 -9.41
N ILE A 130 -12.96 7.73 -9.26
CA ILE A 130 -12.41 8.76 -8.36
C ILE A 130 -12.79 10.16 -8.85
N GLU A 131 -12.63 10.44 -10.15
CA GLU A 131 -12.94 11.76 -10.75
C GLU A 131 -14.44 12.10 -10.69
N LYS A 132 -15.33 11.12 -10.80
CA LYS A 132 -16.79 11.33 -10.70
C LYS A 132 -17.27 11.58 -9.27
N SER A 133 -16.49 11.19 -8.26
CA SER A 133 -16.93 11.28 -6.87
C SER A 133 -16.92 12.75 -6.40
N PRO A 134 -18.05 13.32 -5.98
CA PRO A 134 -18.11 14.73 -5.52
C PRO A 134 -17.35 14.96 -4.21
N SER A 135 -17.00 13.90 -3.50
CA SER A 135 -16.25 13.94 -2.24
C SER A 135 -14.74 13.79 -2.43
N LEU A 136 -14.27 13.65 -3.67
CA LEU A 136 -12.86 13.47 -4.01
C LEU A 136 -12.40 14.60 -4.95
N ASN A 137 -11.08 14.72 -5.09
CA ASN A 137 -10.43 15.75 -5.89
C ASN A 137 -9.16 15.17 -6.54
N GLU A 138 -8.39 16.00 -7.24
CA GLU A 138 -7.13 15.60 -7.90
C GLU A 138 -6.11 14.96 -6.96
N GLN A 139 -6.17 15.29 -5.66
CA GLN A 139 -5.32 14.67 -4.63
C GLN A 139 -5.60 13.17 -4.53
N ALA A 140 -6.88 12.76 -4.54
CA ALA A 140 -7.24 11.34 -4.50
C ALA A 140 -6.73 10.57 -5.73
N VAL A 141 -6.67 11.22 -6.90
CA VAL A 141 -6.05 10.65 -8.10
C VAL A 141 -4.56 10.43 -7.88
N LEU A 142 -3.84 11.42 -7.32
CA LEU A 142 -2.42 11.26 -7.00
C LEU A 142 -2.19 10.12 -5.99
N LEU A 143 -2.96 10.06 -4.90
CA LEU A 143 -2.84 8.98 -3.91
C LEU A 143 -3.11 7.61 -4.52
N TYR A 144 -4.11 7.50 -5.41
CA TYR A 144 -4.40 6.27 -6.15
C TYR A 144 -3.19 5.82 -6.99
N GLN A 145 -2.59 6.75 -7.73
CA GLN A 145 -1.43 6.45 -8.56
C GLN A 145 -0.22 6.01 -7.73
N ILE A 146 0.06 6.73 -6.64
CA ILE A 146 1.14 6.40 -5.70
C ILE A 146 0.92 5.01 -5.10
N PHE A 147 -0.31 4.73 -4.66
CA PHE A 147 -0.62 3.46 -4.03
C PHE A 147 -0.46 2.28 -4.99
N LYS A 148 -0.97 2.39 -6.22
CA LYS A 148 -0.80 1.34 -7.24
C LYS A 148 0.65 1.15 -7.64
N ASP A 149 1.43 2.22 -7.70
CA ASP A 149 2.85 2.11 -7.98
C ASP A 149 3.59 1.40 -6.85
N ALA A 150 3.27 1.68 -5.59
CA ALA A 150 3.86 1.01 -4.43
C ALA A 150 3.54 -0.49 -4.40
N ASP A 151 2.29 -0.88 -4.64
CA ASP A 151 1.89 -2.29 -4.78
C ASP A 151 2.61 -2.96 -5.98
N ALA A 152 2.65 -2.30 -7.13
CA ALA A 152 3.30 -2.81 -8.32
C ALA A 152 4.81 -3.01 -8.13
N LEU A 153 5.50 -2.10 -7.42
CA LEU A 153 6.92 -2.22 -7.11
C LEU A 153 7.24 -3.48 -6.30
N ASP A 154 6.32 -3.94 -5.44
CA ASP A 154 6.52 -5.17 -4.68
C ASP A 154 6.30 -6.45 -5.50
N ARG A 155 5.87 -6.35 -6.78
CA ARG A 155 5.66 -7.53 -7.65
C ARG A 155 6.95 -8.27 -7.98
N PHE A 156 8.13 -7.68 -7.77
CA PHE A 156 9.39 -8.43 -7.87
C PHE A 156 9.42 -9.69 -7.00
N ARG A 157 8.59 -9.76 -5.95
CA ARG A 157 8.38 -10.97 -5.15
C ARG A 157 7.86 -12.16 -5.98
N LEU A 158 7.02 -11.89 -6.99
CA LEU A 158 6.41 -12.89 -7.87
C LEU A 158 7.37 -13.33 -8.99
N GLY A 159 8.52 -12.68 -9.12
CA GLY A 159 9.56 -13.00 -10.09
C GLY A 159 10.25 -11.76 -10.68
N PRO A 160 11.43 -11.94 -11.29
CA PRO A 160 12.25 -10.82 -11.77
C PRO A 160 11.60 -9.98 -12.87
N ASN A 161 10.64 -10.55 -13.61
CA ASN A 161 9.94 -9.90 -14.73
C ASN A 161 8.46 -9.61 -14.43
N ALA A 162 8.01 -9.76 -13.18
CA ALA A 162 6.60 -9.61 -12.81
C ALA A 162 6.12 -8.14 -12.78
N LEU A 163 7.04 -7.18 -12.82
CA LEU A 163 6.75 -5.76 -12.98
C LEU A 163 7.14 -5.29 -14.38
N ASN A 164 6.18 -4.67 -15.09
CA ASN A 164 6.49 -3.85 -16.25
C ASN A 164 6.57 -2.38 -15.82
N VAL A 165 7.79 -1.84 -15.77
CA VAL A 165 8.10 -0.49 -15.26
C VAL A 165 7.43 0.64 -16.05
N ASN A 166 7.01 0.39 -17.29
CA ASN A 166 6.30 1.38 -18.11
C ASN A 166 4.88 1.66 -17.59
N PHE A 167 4.33 0.79 -16.73
CA PHE A 167 3.04 1.00 -16.07
C PHE A 167 3.16 1.75 -14.73
N LEU A 168 4.37 2.12 -14.29
CA LEU A 168 4.54 3.00 -13.14
C LEU A 168 4.10 4.42 -13.52
N ARG A 169 3.24 5.00 -12.70
CA ARG A 169 2.52 6.26 -12.95
C ARG A 169 3.35 7.47 -12.56
N THR A 170 4.18 7.33 -11.54
CA THR A 170 4.97 8.42 -10.93
C THR A 170 6.47 8.26 -11.23
N GLU A 171 7.18 9.39 -11.37
CA GLU A 171 8.63 9.39 -11.56
C GLU A 171 9.38 8.90 -10.30
N GLU A 172 8.83 9.17 -9.13
CA GLU A 172 9.30 8.71 -7.83
C GLU A 172 9.30 7.18 -7.77
N ALA A 173 8.21 6.53 -8.18
CA ALA A 173 8.15 5.08 -8.24
C ALA A 173 9.17 4.49 -9.21
N ARG A 174 9.35 5.10 -10.39
CA ARG A 174 10.37 4.65 -11.36
C ARG A 174 11.79 4.72 -10.78
N ARG A 175 12.09 5.75 -9.99
CA ARG A 175 13.38 5.87 -9.28
C ARG A 175 13.56 4.84 -8.16
N LEU A 176 12.48 4.25 -7.66
CA LEU A 176 12.51 3.24 -6.59
C LEU A 176 12.60 1.78 -7.10
N VAL A 177 12.67 1.53 -8.41
CA VAL A 177 12.72 0.16 -8.97
C VAL A 177 13.85 -0.68 -8.39
N ASP A 178 15.08 -0.16 -8.37
CA ASP A 178 16.22 -0.90 -7.83
C ASP A 178 16.18 -0.97 -6.30
N PHE A 179 15.61 0.05 -5.65
CA PHE A 179 15.34 0.01 -4.21
C PHE A 179 14.33 -1.07 -3.86
N ALA A 180 13.27 -1.28 -4.64
CA ALA A 180 12.27 -2.32 -4.41
C ALA A 180 12.87 -3.73 -4.48
N LYS A 181 13.80 -3.97 -5.41
CA LYS A 181 14.56 -5.24 -5.48
C LYS A 181 15.47 -5.42 -4.27
N TYR A 182 16.18 -4.35 -3.86
CA TYR A 182 17.00 -4.36 -2.66
C TYR A 182 16.18 -4.65 -1.40
N LEU A 183 15.03 -3.98 -1.28
CA LEU A 183 14.07 -4.13 -0.20
C LEU A 183 13.57 -5.58 -0.08
N LEU A 184 13.16 -6.18 -1.20
CA LEU A 184 12.75 -7.58 -1.23
C LEU A 184 13.85 -8.50 -0.71
N LYS A 185 15.08 -8.38 -1.25
CA LYS A 185 16.23 -9.19 -0.83
C LYS A 185 16.46 -9.08 0.68
N LYS A 186 16.44 -7.87 1.23
CA LYS A 186 16.65 -7.62 2.67
C LYS A 186 15.51 -8.12 3.54
N SER A 187 14.28 -8.07 3.04
CA SER A 187 13.13 -8.62 3.75
C SER A 187 13.20 -10.13 3.93
N SER A 188 13.69 -10.86 2.91
CA SER A 188 13.88 -12.31 2.97
C SER A 188 15.02 -12.73 3.89
N GLU A 189 16.09 -11.92 4.01
CA GLU A 189 17.19 -12.15 4.96
C GLU A 189 16.76 -12.02 6.43
N THR A 190 15.64 -11.34 6.72
CA THR A 190 15.15 -11.08 8.09
C THR A 190 14.11 -12.13 8.55
N ASN A 191 13.60 -12.95 7.62
CA ASN A 191 12.67 -14.06 7.90
C ASN A 191 13.41 -15.40 8.10
N LEU A 192 14.75 -15.37 8.16
CA LEU A 192 15.65 -16.48 8.52
C LEU A 192 16.21 -16.23 9.93
#